data_AF-A0A5C7FS80-F1
#
_entry.id   AF-A0A5C7FS80-F1
#
_cell.length_a   1.000
_cell.length_b   1.000
_cell.length_c   1.000
_cell.angle_alpha   90.00
_cell.angle_beta   90.00
_cell.angle_gamma   90.00
#
_symmetry.space_group_name_H-M   'P 1'
#
loop_
_entity.id
_entity.type
_entity.pdbx_description
1 polymer ?
#
loop_
_entity_poly.entity_id
_entity_poly.type
_entity_poly.pdbx_seq_one_letter_code
_entity_poly.pdbx_strand_id
1 'polypeptide(L)'
;MRHFLSLFIILGLSISLQAESLRGFLLTKDNYQLTGYFNVLSYSPTGNMITFTNDFGDVYSIHPMLVKGFGFSKDGTSFRFVSRFHEGQWFFLHEEVTGRALSLFRLPDGSNNWVDDSMLRLFQTPPPTYYFYYGNRNLVAIPRSGFKRTLKKFFERSSPELSAKIGKRGYRYRNLAEIVVEFNELKGRARRRL
;
A
#
# COMPACT_ATOMS: atom_id res chain seq x y z
N MET A 1 7.51 52.52 -14.35
CA MET A 1 6.42 51.55 -14.13
C MET A 1 6.67 50.16 -14.74
N ARG A 2 7.30 50.00 -15.92
CA ARG A 2 7.58 48.66 -16.51
C ARG A 2 8.45 47.75 -15.62
N HIS A 3 9.46 48.28 -14.94
CA HIS A 3 10.34 47.48 -14.07
C HIS A 3 9.68 46.99 -12.77
N PHE A 4 8.64 47.68 -12.28
CA PHE A 4 7.86 47.23 -11.13
C PHE A 4 6.97 46.03 -11.47
N LEU A 5 6.46 45.97 -12.70
CA LEU A 5 5.66 44.84 -13.19
C LEU A 5 6.53 43.58 -13.37
N SER A 6 7.77 43.74 -13.83
CA SER A 6 8.74 42.65 -13.97
C SER A 6 9.12 42.03 -12.62
N LEU A 7 9.29 42.88 -11.59
CA LEU A 7 9.64 42.42 -10.25
C LEU A 7 8.51 41.61 -9.61
N PHE A 8 7.25 42.01 -9.83
CA PHE A 8 6.07 41.26 -9.36
C PHE A 8 5.90 39.90 -10.05
N ILE A 9 6.29 39.77 -11.33
CA ILE A 9 6.23 38.49 -12.06
C ILE A 9 7.31 37.52 -11.56
N ILE A 10 8.50 38.01 -11.22
CA ILE A 10 9.60 37.17 -10.67
C ILE A 10 9.28 36.73 -9.23
N LEU A 11 8.70 37.61 -8.40
CA LEU A 11 8.19 37.25 -7.07
C LEU A 11 7.00 36.27 -7.14
N GLY A 12 6.14 36.38 -8.15
CA GLY A 12 5.02 35.46 -8.39
C GLY A 12 5.41 34.06 -8.87
N LEU A 13 6.59 33.91 -9.49
CA LEU A 13 7.14 32.61 -9.93
C LEU A 13 7.88 31.85 -8.81
N SER A 14 8.01 32.44 -7.63
CA SER A 14 8.66 31.81 -6.47
C SER A 14 7.69 30.97 -5.63
N ILE A 15 6.52 30.60 -6.17
CA ILE A 15 5.68 29.55 -5.58
C ILE A 15 6.50 28.26 -5.70
N SER A 16 7.27 28.01 -4.65
CA SER A 16 8.08 26.83 -4.50
C SER A 16 7.11 25.66 -4.49
N LEU A 17 7.10 24.89 -5.57
CA LEU A 17 6.55 23.53 -5.57
C LEU A 17 7.36 22.75 -4.54
N GLN A 18 6.99 22.84 -3.26
CA GLN A 18 7.59 22.01 -2.23
C GLN A 18 7.15 20.58 -2.54
N ALA A 19 8.13 19.75 -2.88
CA ALA A 19 7.91 18.31 -2.87
C ALA A 19 7.43 17.94 -1.47
N GLU A 20 6.22 17.37 -1.39
CA GLU A 20 5.64 16.97 -0.12
C GLU A 20 6.58 15.93 0.54
N SER A 21 6.96 16.17 1.79
CA SER A 21 7.83 15.27 2.54
C SER A 21 7.06 14.67 3.71
N LEU A 22 7.00 13.35 3.75
CA LEU A 22 6.17 12.60 4.69
C LEU A 22 7.06 12.05 5.80
N ARG A 23 6.93 12.60 7.00
CA ARG A 23 7.69 12.14 8.17
C ARG A 23 7.30 10.69 8.50
N GLY A 24 8.31 9.84 8.67
CA GLY A 24 8.09 8.42 8.90
C GLY A 24 9.32 7.66 9.36
N PHE A 25 9.27 6.34 9.20
CA PHE A 25 10.36 5.42 9.50
C PHE A 25 10.50 4.34 8.42
N LEU A 26 11.74 3.89 8.23
CA LEU A 26 12.13 2.73 7.42
C LEU A 26 12.49 1.58 8.37
N LEU A 27 11.97 0.38 8.12
CA LEU A 27 12.27 -0.81 8.92
C LEU A 27 13.28 -1.70 8.19
N THR A 28 14.50 -1.81 8.74
CA THR A 28 15.56 -2.64 8.14
C THR A 28 15.31 -4.14 8.32
N LYS A 29 16.05 -4.98 7.58
CA LYS A 29 15.97 -6.45 7.74
C LYS A 29 16.33 -6.90 9.16
N ASP A 30 17.19 -6.16 9.84
CA ASP A 30 17.65 -6.48 11.20
C ASP A 30 16.76 -5.88 12.29
N ASN A 31 15.60 -5.31 11.94
CA ASN A 31 14.62 -4.67 12.82
C ASN A 31 15.03 -3.29 13.38
N TYR A 32 16.05 -2.64 12.83
CA TYR A 32 16.32 -1.24 13.15
C TYR A 32 15.28 -0.34 12.48
N GLN A 33 14.87 0.71 13.18
CA GLN A 33 14.01 1.76 12.64
C GLN A 33 14.87 2.99 12.36
N LEU A 34 14.90 3.41 11.10
CA LEU A 34 15.55 4.64 10.67
C LEU A 34 14.48 5.70 10.45
N THR A 35 14.56 6.81 11.16
CA THR A 35 13.63 7.93 11.03
C THR A 35 14.06 8.88 9.93
N GLY A 36 13.08 9.53 9.31
CA GLY A 36 13.34 10.46 8.22
C GLY A 36 12.06 10.85 7.47
N TYR A 37 12.23 11.17 6.19
CA TYR A 37 11.18 11.68 5.32
C TYR A 37 11.07 10.86 4.04
N PHE A 38 9.84 10.63 3.59
CA PHE A 38 9.53 10.01 2.30
C PHE A 38 8.97 11.05 1.34
N ASN A 39 9.50 11.09 0.12
CA ASN A 39 9.08 12.09 -0.85
C ASN A 39 8.09 11.51 -1.87
N VAL A 40 8.41 10.35 -2.44
CA VAL A 40 7.59 9.69 -3.48
C VAL A 40 7.80 8.17 -3.41
N LEU A 41 6.71 7.42 -3.58
CA LEU A 41 6.75 6.02 -4.02
C LEU A 41 6.59 5.99 -5.53
N SER A 42 7.57 5.42 -6.24
CA SER A 42 7.59 5.39 -7.71
C SER A 42 7.68 3.97 -8.24
N TYR A 43 7.19 3.77 -9.46
CA TYR A 43 7.28 2.49 -10.16
C TYR A 43 8.50 2.41 -11.07
N SER A 44 9.10 1.22 -11.15
CA SER A 44 10.20 0.85 -12.05
C SER A 44 9.86 -0.46 -12.77
N PRO A 45 10.65 -0.88 -13.79
CA PRO A 45 10.45 -2.18 -14.43
C PRO A 45 10.53 -3.38 -13.47
N THR A 46 11.18 -3.22 -12.31
CA THR A 46 11.43 -4.30 -11.34
C THR A 46 10.44 -4.33 -10.17
N GLY A 47 9.47 -3.40 -10.11
CA GLY A 47 8.53 -3.26 -9.01
C GLY A 47 8.31 -1.80 -8.64
N ASN A 48 8.13 -1.49 -7.36
CA ASN A 48 8.10 -0.12 -6.86
C ASN A 48 9.28 0.18 -5.93
N MET A 49 9.64 1.46 -5.82
CA MET A 49 10.75 1.97 -5.04
C MET A 49 10.28 3.19 -4.24
N ILE A 50 11.07 3.56 -3.24
CA ILE A 50 10.82 4.77 -2.45
C ILE A 50 12.08 5.62 -2.39
N THR A 51 11.89 6.94 -2.34
CA THR A 51 12.94 7.88 -1.95
C THR A 51 12.79 8.19 -0.48
N PHE A 52 13.84 7.90 0.30
CA PHE A 52 13.92 8.13 1.75
C PHE A 52 15.10 9.05 2.07
N THR A 53 14.84 10.13 2.80
CA THR A 53 15.88 11.00 3.35
C THR A 53 15.97 10.76 4.85
N ASN A 54 17.13 10.33 5.34
CA ASN A 54 17.32 10.11 6.78
C ASN A 54 17.35 11.45 7.55
N ASP A 55 17.31 11.39 8.88
CA ASP A 55 17.38 12.60 9.73
C ASP A 55 18.73 13.35 9.65
N PHE A 56 19.77 12.76 9.04
CA PHE A 56 21.06 13.41 8.77
C PHE A 56 21.09 14.14 7.42
N GLY A 57 20.05 14.00 6.60
CA GLY A 57 19.93 14.62 5.28
C GLY A 57 20.41 13.76 4.11
N ASP A 58 20.88 12.53 4.34
CA ASP A 58 21.28 11.62 3.27
C ASP A 58 20.05 11.05 2.55
N VAL A 59 20.10 11.07 1.22
CA VAL A 59 19.00 10.62 0.36
C VAL A 59 19.30 9.24 -0.21
N TYR A 60 18.33 8.33 -0.10
CA TYR A 60 18.42 6.96 -0.59
C TYR A 60 17.24 6.61 -1.49
N SER A 61 17.53 5.88 -2.57
CA SER A 61 16.52 5.16 -3.34
C SER A 61 16.50 3.71 -2.88
N ILE A 62 15.39 3.28 -2.27
CA ILE A 62 15.30 1.98 -1.59
C ILE A 62 14.42 1.02 -2.39
N HIS A 63 15.01 -0.12 -2.75
CA HIS A 63 14.29 -1.25 -3.34
C HIS A 63 13.66 -2.15 -2.24
N PRO A 64 12.44 -2.71 -2.44
CA PRO A 64 11.75 -3.47 -1.39
C PRO A 64 12.50 -4.71 -0.92
N MET A 65 13.37 -5.29 -1.75
CA MET A 65 14.22 -6.40 -1.33
C MET A 65 15.13 -6.05 -0.14
N LEU A 66 15.53 -4.78 0.01
CA LEU A 66 16.54 -4.34 0.97
C LEU A 66 15.98 -4.09 2.39
N VAL A 67 14.67 -3.95 2.54
CA VAL A 67 14.03 -3.56 3.81
C VAL A 67 12.82 -4.43 4.12
N LYS A 68 12.29 -4.36 5.33
CA LYS A 68 11.04 -5.06 5.70
C LYS A 68 9.80 -4.27 5.27
N GLY A 69 9.93 -2.96 5.19
CA GLY A 69 8.83 -2.04 4.94
C GLY A 69 9.16 -0.65 5.45
N PHE A 70 8.16 0.21 5.41
CA PHE A 70 8.24 1.58 5.92
C PHE A 70 6.86 2.05 6.35
N GLY A 71 6.79 3.17 7.04
CA GLY A 71 5.53 3.82 7.36
C GLY A 71 5.72 5.31 7.57
N PHE A 72 4.66 6.07 7.32
CA PHE A 72 4.62 7.51 7.52
C PHE A 72 3.24 7.92 8.02
N SER A 73 3.12 9.15 8.50
CA SER A 73 1.82 9.71 8.87
C SER A 73 1.52 10.95 8.01
N LYS A 74 0.28 11.06 7.58
CA LYS A 74 -0.25 12.20 6.82
C LYS A 74 -1.67 12.48 7.29
N ASP A 75 -1.97 13.74 7.58
CA ASP A 75 -3.30 14.20 8.02
C ASP A 75 -3.88 13.39 9.19
N GLY A 76 -3.04 13.05 10.17
CA GLY A 76 -3.42 12.24 11.33
C GLY A 76 -3.64 10.75 11.04
N THR A 77 -3.47 10.31 9.79
CA THR A 77 -3.58 8.91 9.36
C THR A 77 -2.19 8.31 9.19
N SER A 78 -1.95 7.14 9.78
CA SER A 78 -0.71 6.40 9.60
C SER A 78 -0.84 5.37 8.49
N PHE A 79 0.09 5.41 7.54
CA PHE A 79 0.19 4.48 6.43
C PHE A 79 1.38 3.56 6.66
N ARG A 80 1.18 2.26 6.43
CA ARG A 80 2.22 1.24 6.62
C ARG A 80 2.36 0.42 5.36
N PHE A 81 3.60 0.16 4.97
CA PHE A 81 3.94 -0.60 3.78
C PHE A 81 4.88 -1.73 4.15
N VAL A 82 4.67 -2.88 3.51
CA VAL A 82 5.48 -4.07 3.72
C VAL A 82 6.11 -4.54 2.43
N SER A 83 7.36 -4.96 2.51
CA SER A 83 8.09 -5.54 1.39
C SER A 83 7.67 -6.99 1.20
N ARG A 84 7.17 -7.35 0.01
CA ARG A 84 6.75 -8.71 -0.33
C ARG A 84 7.22 -9.09 -1.73
N PHE A 85 7.63 -10.34 -1.87
CA PHE A 85 7.94 -10.95 -3.16
C PHE A 85 6.71 -11.69 -3.68
N HIS A 86 6.31 -11.42 -4.91
CA HIS A 86 5.19 -12.08 -5.55
C HIS A 86 5.34 -12.05 -7.07
N GLU A 87 4.99 -13.16 -7.74
CA GLU A 87 5.02 -13.28 -9.20
C GLU A 87 6.35 -12.85 -9.84
N GLY A 88 7.48 -13.14 -9.17
CA GLY A 88 8.81 -12.83 -9.68
C GLY A 88 9.31 -11.41 -9.39
N GLN A 89 8.50 -10.57 -8.72
CA GLN A 89 8.83 -9.17 -8.46
C GLN A 89 8.69 -8.81 -6.97
N TRP A 90 9.42 -7.78 -6.55
CA TRP A 90 9.34 -7.23 -5.20
C TRP A 90 8.46 -5.98 -5.20
N PHE A 91 7.56 -5.89 -4.22
CA PHE A 91 6.69 -4.74 -4.04
C PHE A 91 6.69 -4.28 -2.58
N PHE A 92 6.62 -2.98 -2.38
CA PHE A 92 6.00 -2.36 -1.22
C PHE A 92 4.49 -2.40 -1.40
N LEU A 93 3.80 -3.10 -0.50
CA LEU A 93 2.34 -3.17 -0.47
C LEU A 93 1.83 -2.41 0.75
N HIS A 94 0.80 -1.59 0.57
CA HIS A 94 0.10 -0.90 1.65
C HIS A 94 -0.68 -1.90 2.52
N GLU A 95 -0.52 -1.83 3.83
CA GLU A 95 -1.27 -2.64 4.80
C GLU A 95 -2.67 -2.04 5.04
N GLU A 96 -3.58 -2.22 4.09
CA GLU A 96 -4.95 -1.68 4.13
C GLU A 96 -5.75 -2.16 5.35
N VAL A 97 -5.69 -3.47 5.65
CA VAL A 97 -6.29 -4.06 6.85
C VAL A 97 -5.32 -5.06 7.43
N THR A 98 -4.90 -4.83 8.68
CA THR A 98 -4.08 -5.79 9.41
C THR A 98 -4.97 -6.70 10.26
N GLY A 99 -4.82 -8.01 10.09
CA GLY A 99 -5.60 -8.99 10.83
C GLY A 99 -4.80 -10.25 11.12
N ARG A 100 -5.06 -10.85 12.29
CA ARG A 100 -4.34 -12.06 12.75
C ARG A 100 -4.62 -13.28 11.86
N ALA A 101 -5.85 -13.44 11.39
CA ALA A 101 -6.23 -14.57 10.53
C ALA A 101 -6.01 -14.24 9.04
N LEU A 102 -6.34 -13.01 8.66
CA LEU A 102 -6.26 -12.53 7.28
C LEU A 102 -5.89 -11.05 7.30
N SER A 103 -4.89 -10.65 6.52
CA SER A 103 -4.60 -9.25 6.26
C SER A 103 -4.88 -8.93 4.79
N LEU A 104 -5.29 -7.69 4.53
CA LEU A 104 -5.48 -7.15 3.19
C LEU A 104 -4.35 -6.20 2.88
N PHE A 105 -3.60 -6.50 1.84
CA PHE A 105 -2.61 -5.61 1.29
C PHE A 105 -3.10 -5.02 -0.03
N ARG A 106 -2.70 -3.79 -0.31
CA ARG A 106 -3.04 -3.06 -1.54
C ARG A 106 -1.77 -2.60 -2.23
N LEU A 107 -1.74 -2.74 -3.55
CA LEU A 107 -0.70 -2.13 -4.36
C LEU A 107 -0.91 -0.60 -4.39
N PRO A 108 0.10 0.21 -4.04
CA PRO A 108 -0.03 1.68 -4.05
C PRO A 108 -0.35 2.19 -5.46
N ASP A 109 -1.30 3.13 -5.58
CA ASP A 109 -1.69 3.73 -6.86
C ASP A 109 -1.74 5.26 -6.75
N GLY A 110 -1.82 5.93 -7.90
CA GLY A 110 -1.83 7.39 -8.02
C GLY A 110 -3.12 8.07 -7.50
N SER A 111 -4.01 7.33 -6.82
CA SER A 111 -5.08 7.97 -6.05
C SER A 111 -4.52 8.79 -4.87
N ASN A 112 -3.30 8.49 -4.46
CA ASN A 112 -2.55 9.24 -3.47
C ASN A 112 -1.49 10.13 -4.14
N ASN A 113 -1.40 11.38 -3.71
CA ASN A 113 -0.47 12.38 -4.26
C ASN A 113 1.02 12.11 -3.96
N TRP A 114 1.33 11.09 -3.15
CA TRP A 114 2.68 10.62 -2.82
C TRP A 114 3.08 9.34 -3.59
N VAL A 115 2.27 8.91 -4.56
CA VAL A 115 2.57 7.80 -5.46
C VAL A 115 2.66 8.31 -6.90
N ASP A 116 3.81 8.08 -7.54
CA ASP A 116 3.96 8.21 -8.97
C ASP A 116 3.69 6.86 -9.65
N ASP A 117 2.47 6.70 -10.17
CA ASP A 117 2.02 5.51 -10.90
C ASP A 117 2.19 5.59 -12.42
N SER A 118 2.89 6.60 -12.93
CA SER A 118 3.03 6.84 -14.37
C SER A 118 3.57 5.61 -15.11
N MET A 119 4.56 4.94 -14.51
CA MET A 119 5.14 3.71 -15.05
C MET A 119 4.21 2.49 -14.92
N LEU A 120 3.33 2.43 -13.92
CA LEU A 120 2.35 1.35 -13.77
C LEU A 120 1.40 1.29 -14.98
N ARG A 121 1.06 2.45 -15.56
CA ARG A 121 0.19 2.57 -16.74
C ARG A 121 0.80 1.99 -18.01
N LEU A 122 2.12 1.82 -18.04
CA LEU A 122 2.85 1.25 -19.18
C LEU A 122 2.86 -0.29 -19.16
N PHE A 123 2.43 -0.93 -18.07
CA PHE A 123 2.33 -2.39 -18.02
C PHE A 123 1.19 -2.88 -18.91
N GLN A 124 1.50 -3.75 -19.88
CA GLN A 124 0.50 -4.38 -20.74
C GLN A 124 -0.52 -5.21 -19.94
N THR A 125 -0.06 -5.86 -18.87
CA THR A 125 -0.90 -6.56 -17.90
C THR A 125 -0.58 -5.99 -16.52
N PRO A 126 -1.40 -5.08 -15.99
CA PRO A 126 -1.12 -4.47 -14.69
C PRO A 126 -1.23 -5.51 -13.58
N PRO A 127 -0.37 -5.44 -12.55
CA PRO A 127 -0.47 -6.32 -11.40
C PRO A 127 -1.82 -6.16 -10.65
N PRO A 128 -2.29 -7.21 -9.96
CA PRO A 128 -3.48 -7.14 -9.12
C PRO A 128 -3.40 -6.03 -8.07
N THR A 129 -4.52 -5.32 -7.84
CA THR A 129 -4.56 -4.22 -6.87
C THR A 129 -4.53 -4.70 -5.42
N TYR A 130 -5.13 -5.85 -5.13
CA TYR A 130 -5.30 -6.35 -3.76
C TYR A 130 -4.72 -7.74 -3.60
N TYR A 131 -4.20 -7.99 -2.41
CA TYR A 131 -3.60 -9.25 -2.02
C TYR A 131 -4.08 -9.65 -0.62
N PHE A 132 -4.46 -10.91 -0.46
CA PHE A 132 -4.66 -11.51 0.85
C PHE A 132 -3.36 -12.06 1.39
N TYR A 133 -3.07 -11.76 2.65
CA TYR A 133 -1.96 -12.35 3.39
C TYR A 133 -2.49 -13.18 4.56
N TYR A 134 -2.15 -14.47 4.60
CA TYR A 134 -2.70 -15.42 5.58
C TYR A 134 -1.78 -16.61 5.86
N GLY A 135 -2.02 -17.30 6.98
CA GLY A 135 -1.32 -18.51 7.38
C GLY A 135 0.21 -18.31 7.49
N ASN A 136 0.98 -19.28 6.98
CA ASN A 136 2.45 -19.26 6.96
C ASN A 136 2.99 -18.38 5.82
N ARG A 137 2.64 -17.09 5.84
CA ARG A 137 3.14 -16.06 4.91
C ARG A 137 2.70 -16.22 3.45
N ASN A 138 1.54 -16.82 3.21
CA ASN A 138 1.00 -16.94 1.86
C ASN A 138 0.41 -15.60 1.40
N LEU A 139 0.77 -15.21 0.18
CA LEU A 139 0.21 -14.03 -0.49
C LEU A 139 -0.60 -14.50 -1.70
N VAL A 140 -1.89 -14.12 -1.74
CA VAL A 140 -2.79 -14.49 -2.84
C VAL A 140 -3.36 -13.23 -3.47
N ALA A 141 -3.10 -13.05 -4.76
CA ALA A 141 -3.69 -12.00 -5.56
C ALA A 141 -5.22 -12.13 -5.65
N ILE A 142 -5.90 -11.00 -5.49
CA ILE A 142 -7.34 -10.88 -5.69
C ILE A 142 -7.57 -10.11 -6.99
N PRO A 143 -7.75 -10.81 -8.13
CA PRO A 143 -8.01 -10.14 -9.39
C PRO A 143 -9.40 -9.50 -9.38
N ARG A 144 -9.53 -8.35 -10.05
CA ARG A 144 -10.82 -7.65 -10.20
C ARG A 144 -11.82 -8.49 -10.99
N SER A 145 -11.37 -9.07 -12.10
CA SER A 145 -12.11 -10.09 -12.84
C SER A 145 -12.02 -11.42 -12.08
N GLY A 146 -13.15 -12.12 -11.94
CA GLY A 146 -13.16 -13.41 -11.23
C GLY A 146 -13.07 -13.34 -9.70
N PHE A 147 -12.99 -12.15 -9.09
CA PHE A 147 -12.91 -12.00 -7.61
C PHE A 147 -13.95 -12.84 -6.86
N LYS A 148 -15.19 -12.92 -7.37
CA LYS A 148 -16.27 -13.69 -6.75
C LYS A 148 -15.89 -15.17 -6.62
N ARG A 149 -15.36 -15.77 -7.68
CA ARG A 149 -14.95 -17.18 -7.70
C ARG A 149 -13.77 -17.39 -6.76
N THR A 150 -12.77 -16.50 -6.82
CA THR A 150 -11.59 -16.54 -5.96
C THR A 150 -11.97 -16.48 -4.48
N LEU A 151 -12.74 -15.46 -4.07
CA LEU A 151 -13.14 -15.28 -2.67
C LEU A 151 -14.09 -16.37 -2.19
N LYS A 152 -15.05 -16.81 -3.01
CA LYS A 152 -15.94 -17.92 -2.63
C LYS A 152 -15.14 -19.17 -2.30
N LYS A 153 -14.24 -19.57 -3.20
CA LYS A 153 -13.35 -20.73 -3.00
C LYS A 153 -12.44 -20.55 -1.77
N PHE A 154 -11.93 -19.34 -1.56
CA PHE A 154 -11.08 -19.03 -0.41
C PHE A 154 -11.81 -19.20 0.93
N PHE A 155 -13.03 -18.68 1.04
CA PHE A 155 -13.81 -18.72 2.29
C PHE A 155 -14.64 -19.98 2.46
N GLU A 156 -14.92 -20.75 1.42
CA GLU A 156 -15.83 -21.91 1.42
C GLU A 156 -15.62 -22.87 2.59
N ARG A 157 -14.37 -23.24 2.88
CA ARG A 157 -14.06 -24.18 3.96
C ARG A 157 -14.03 -23.52 5.35
N SER A 158 -13.58 -22.28 5.42
CA SER A 158 -13.23 -21.63 6.70
C SER A 158 -14.37 -20.75 7.24
N SER A 159 -15.23 -20.24 6.38
CA SER A 159 -16.43 -19.46 6.68
C SER A 159 -17.45 -19.60 5.53
N PRO A 160 -18.24 -20.69 5.51
CA PRO A 160 -19.24 -20.92 4.47
C PRO A 160 -20.28 -19.79 4.38
N GLU A 161 -20.67 -19.22 5.52
CA GLU A 161 -21.60 -18.09 5.61
C GLU A 161 -21.06 -16.85 4.87
N LEU A 162 -19.79 -16.47 5.11
CA LEU A 162 -19.17 -15.35 4.41
C LEU A 162 -19.03 -15.63 2.92
N SER A 163 -18.65 -16.85 2.55
CA SER A 163 -18.57 -17.30 1.16
C SER A 163 -19.91 -17.12 0.42
N ALA A 164 -21.02 -17.46 1.07
CA ALA A 164 -22.37 -17.30 0.51
C ALA A 164 -22.79 -15.83 0.32
N LYS A 165 -22.17 -14.88 1.04
CA LYS A 165 -22.42 -13.44 0.88
C LYS A 165 -21.61 -12.82 -0.27
N ILE A 166 -20.48 -13.41 -0.66
CA ILE A 166 -19.59 -12.87 -1.70
C ILE A 166 -20.34 -12.60 -3.01
N GLY A 167 -20.24 -11.35 -3.48
CA GLY A 167 -20.87 -10.84 -4.68
C GLY A 167 -22.24 -10.18 -4.46
N LYS A 168 -22.84 -10.31 -3.27
CA LYS A 168 -24.09 -9.61 -2.88
C LYS A 168 -23.80 -8.14 -2.52
N ARG A 169 -24.86 -7.35 -2.27
CA ARG A 169 -24.74 -5.95 -1.82
C ARG A 169 -23.95 -5.93 -0.49
N GLY A 170 -22.96 -5.05 -0.39
CA GLY A 170 -22.03 -4.98 0.75
C GLY A 170 -20.83 -5.93 0.68
N TYR A 171 -20.82 -6.89 -0.25
CA TYR A 171 -19.79 -7.93 -0.35
C TYR A 171 -19.19 -7.97 -1.76
N ARG A 172 -18.82 -6.80 -2.30
CA ARG A 172 -18.25 -6.63 -3.65
C ARG A 172 -16.74 -6.37 -3.57
N TYR A 173 -16.06 -6.35 -4.72
CA TYR A 173 -14.62 -6.07 -4.81
C TYR A 173 -14.20 -4.74 -4.13
N ARG A 174 -15.05 -3.71 -4.18
CA ARG A 174 -14.81 -2.44 -3.48
C ARG A 174 -14.89 -2.54 -1.95
N ASN A 175 -15.46 -3.64 -1.44
CA ASN A 175 -15.71 -3.86 -0.01
C ASN A 175 -14.74 -4.90 0.59
N LEU A 176 -13.56 -5.08 -0.02
CA LEU A 176 -12.60 -6.10 0.43
C LEU A 176 -12.12 -5.83 1.86
N ALA A 177 -11.94 -4.57 2.24
CA ALA A 177 -11.52 -4.20 3.59
C ALA A 177 -12.54 -4.68 4.63
N GLU A 178 -13.83 -4.37 4.42
CA GLU A 178 -14.92 -4.75 5.32
C GLU A 178 -15.11 -6.27 5.38
N ILE A 179 -14.97 -6.97 4.24
CA ILE A 179 -15.00 -8.43 4.19
C ILE A 179 -13.90 -9.03 5.07
N VAL A 180 -12.69 -8.48 5.00
CA VAL A 180 -11.53 -8.97 5.77
C VAL A 180 -11.70 -8.68 7.25
N VAL A 181 -12.26 -7.52 7.62
CA VAL A 181 -12.62 -7.18 9.00
C VAL A 181 -13.63 -8.19 9.55
N GLU A 182 -14.75 -8.42 8.85
CA GLU A 182 -15.78 -9.39 9.28
C GLU A 182 -15.19 -10.80 9.46
N PHE A 183 -14.34 -11.25 8.53
CA PHE A 183 -13.70 -12.56 8.65
C PHE A 183 -12.81 -12.69 9.89
N ASN A 184 -12.00 -11.66 10.17
CA ASN A 184 -11.14 -11.65 11.36
C ASN A 184 -11.97 -11.64 12.66
N GLU A 185 -13.09 -10.91 12.69
CA GLU A 185 -13.99 -10.91 13.84
C GLU A 185 -14.61 -12.29 14.09
N LEU A 186 -15.11 -12.94 13.04
CA LEU A 186 -15.67 -14.30 13.14
C LEU A 186 -14.64 -15.30 13.69
N LYS A 187 -13.40 -15.25 13.20
CA LYS A 187 -12.31 -16.11 13.68
C LYS A 187 -11.84 -15.76 15.10
N GLY A 188 -11.86 -14.48 15.47
CA GLY A 188 -11.53 -14.02 16.82
C GLY A 188 -12.54 -14.50 17.87
N ARG A 189 -13.85 -14.43 17.55
CA ARG A 189 -14.93 -14.88 18.46
C ARG A 189 -14.91 -16.39 18.69
N ALA A 190 -14.69 -17.19 17.64
CA ALA A 190 -14.64 -18.65 17.76
C ALA A 190 -13.57 -19.14 18.74
N ARG A 191 -12.46 -18.40 18.87
CA ARG A 191 -11.34 -18.76 19.75
C ARG A 191 -11.54 -18.36 21.21
N ARG A 192 -12.34 -17.34 21.51
CA ARG A 192 -12.63 -16.92 22.91
C ARG A 192 -13.59 -17.86 23.65
N ARG A 193 -14.22 -18.81 22.93
CA ARG A 193 -15.18 -19.78 23.47
C ARG A 193 -14.54 -21.13 23.81
N LEU A 194 -13.22 -21.25 23.68
CA LEU A 194 -12.40 -22.39 24.07
C LEU A 194 -11.53 -21.98 25.27
#